data_AF-A0A0F3NZD6-F1
#
_entry.id   AF-A0A0F3NZD6-F1
#
_cell.length_a   1.000
_cell.length_b   1.000
_cell.length_c   1.000
_cell.angle_alpha   90.00
_cell.angle_beta   90.00
_cell.angle_gamma   90.00
#
_symmetry.space_group_name_H-M   'P 1'
#
loop_
_entity.id
_entity.type
_entity.pdbx_description
1 polymer ?
#
loop_
_entity_poly.entity_id
_entity_poly.type
_entity_poly.pdbx_seq_one_letter_code
_entity_poly.pdbx_strand_id
1 'polypeptide(L)'
;MLNGTIAAIRLIAEDENIELSEKIGNDIYDIITGDRFRIRAVLIQLVGSAIIHSTNSKVRVSIDFLPPQNEQSNSKDRILQFVVHSVGAGISKNKLQEMNSELKNPHLIKHQALDSGLAFIKHLTYQMKGSIKIDSKEGHYTKFLVSIPIQLVI
;
A
#
# COMPACT_ATOMS: atom_id res chain seq x y z
N MET A 1 -6.04 10.69 11.97
CA MET A 1 -6.43 10.27 10.60
C MET A 1 -6.15 8.79 10.34
N LEU A 2 -4.90 8.32 10.50
CA LEU A 2 -4.55 6.90 10.37
C LEU A 2 -5.33 6.01 11.34
N ASN A 3 -5.45 6.39 12.62
CA ASN A 3 -6.26 5.65 13.60
C ASN A 3 -7.68 5.39 13.13
N GLY A 4 -8.37 6.41 12.60
CA GLY A 4 -9.73 6.25 12.08
C GLY A 4 -9.79 5.41 10.80
N THR A 5 -8.75 5.44 9.98
CA THR A 5 -8.66 4.62 8.77
C THR A 5 -8.45 3.16 9.13
N ILE A 6 -7.52 2.90 10.05
CA ILE A 6 -7.22 1.59 10.59
C ILE A 6 -8.42 1.01 11.33
N ALA A 7 -9.11 1.80 12.16
CA ALA A 7 -10.35 1.37 12.82
C ALA A 7 -11.44 0.98 11.81
N ALA A 8 -11.61 1.75 10.73
CA ALA A 8 -12.55 1.41 9.67
C ALA A 8 -12.15 0.12 8.93
N ILE A 9 -10.85 -0.09 8.71
CA ILE A 9 -10.33 -1.32 8.09
C ILE A 9 -10.52 -2.52 9.02
N ARG A 10 -10.34 -2.36 10.34
CA ARG A 10 -10.62 -3.42 11.32
C ARG A 10 -12.07 -3.87 11.27
N LEU A 11 -13.02 -2.92 11.21
CA LEU A 11 -14.45 -3.25 11.09
C LEU A 11 -14.76 -4.06 9.82
N ILE A 12 -14.17 -3.69 8.68
CA ILE A 12 -14.32 -4.46 7.43
C ILE A 12 -13.69 -5.84 7.54
N ALA A 13 -12.51 -5.94 8.15
CA ALA A 13 -11.83 -7.21 8.34
C ALA A 13 -12.63 -8.13 9.28
N GLU A 14 -13.22 -7.59 10.35
CA GLU A 14 -14.09 -8.34 11.26
C GLU A 14 -15.34 -8.89 10.54
N ASP A 15 -16.01 -8.08 9.72
CA ASP A 15 -17.20 -8.48 8.95
C ASP A 15 -16.89 -9.63 7.96
N GLU A 16 -15.70 -9.59 7.36
CA GLU A 16 -15.22 -10.58 6.39
C GLU A 16 -14.47 -11.77 7.05
N ASN A 17 -14.46 -11.89 8.39
CA ASN A 17 -13.72 -12.90 9.15
C ASN A 17 -12.21 -12.96 8.87
N ILE A 18 -11.59 -11.79 8.74
CA ILE A 18 -10.17 -11.59 8.44
C ILE A 18 -9.41 -11.19 9.70
N GLU A 19 -8.41 -11.99 10.05
CA GLU A 19 -7.40 -11.68 11.05
C GLU A 19 -6.46 -10.60 10.48
N LEU A 20 -6.72 -9.36 10.90
CA LEU A 20 -5.90 -8.21 10.60
C LEU A 20 -4.86 -8.01 11.71
N SER A 21 -3.58 -7.98 11.33
CA SER A 21 -2.49 -7.59 12.22
C SER A 21 -1.82 -6.31 11.74
N GLU A 22 -1.49 -5.42 12.66
CA GLU A 22 -0.98 -4.09 12.33
C GLU A 22 0.34 -3.82 13.05
N LYS A 23 1.28 -3.20 12.32
CA LYS A 23 2.50 -2.65 12.88
C LYS A 23 2.66 -1.23 12.38
N ILE A 24 2.48 -0.26 13.27
CA ILE A 24 2.55 1.17 12.92
C ILE A 24 3.69 1.78 13.73
N GLY A 25 4.64 2.43 13.06
CA GLY A 25 5.73 3.15 13.71
C GLY A 25 5.22 4.27 14.61
N ASN A 26 5.85 4.45 15.77
CA ASN A 26 5.39 5.36 16.83
C ASN A 26 5.25 6.82 16.37
N ASP A 27 6.07 7.26 15.42
CA ASP A 27 6.13 8.65 14.98
C ASP A 27 5.09 9.00 13.89
N ILE A 28 4.27 8.05 13.46
CA ILE A 28 3.37 8.20 12.29
C ILE A 28 2.05 8.88 12.63
N TYR A 29 1.64 8.83 13.89
CA TYR A 29 0.28 9.18 14.28
C TYR A 29 -0.06 10.68 14.13
N ASP A 30 0.94 11.56 14.22
CA ASP A 30 0.73 13.03 14.27
C ASP A 30 1.31 13.82 13.08
N ILE A 31 2.09 13.20 12.18
CA ILE A 31 3.03 13.95 11.34
C ILE A 31 2.72 13.89 9.82
N ILE A 32 1.50 13.49 9.44
CA ILE A 32 1.10 13.52 8.02
C ILE A 32 0.42 14.85 7.67
N THR A 33 1.25 15.79 7.24
CA THR A 33 0.85 17.09 6.66
C THR A 33 0.82 17.10 5.13
N GLY A 34 0.67 15.93 4.51
CA GLY A 34 0.42 15.78 3.07
C GLY A 34 -1.07 15.66 2.73
N ASP A 35 -1.37 15.18 1.51
CA ASP A 35 -2.71 14.85 1.05
C ASP A 35 -3.26 13.62 1.79
N ARG A 36 -3.73 13.87 3.01
CA ARG A 36 -4.32 12.91 3.94
C ARG A 36 -5.42 12.07 3.30
N PHE A 37 -6.20 12.65 2.39
CA PHE A 37 -7.27 11.95 1.69
C PHE A 37 -6.71 10.92 0.71
N ARG A 38 -5.70 11.29 -0.10
CA ARG A 38 -5.02 10.34 -0.99
C ARG A 38 -4.29 9.25 -0.24
N ILE A 39 -3.58 9.59 0.84
CA ILE A 39 -2.87 8.61 1.67
C ILE A 39 -3.85 7.60 2.29
N ARG A 40 -4.97 8.08 2.84
CA ARG A 40 -6.05 7.22 3.33
C ARG A 40 -6.61 6.33 2.23
N ALA A 41 -6.87 6.90 1.05
CA ALA A 41 -7.42 6.16 -0.08
C ALA A 41 -6.45 5.06 -0.56
N VAL A 42 -5.15 5.33 -0.60
CA VAL A 42 -4.13 4.32 -0.89
C VAL A 42 -4.19 3.16 0.10
N LEU A 43 -4.22 3.46 1.41
CA LEU A 43 -4.25 2.40 2.44
C LEU A 43 -5.51 1.53 2.35
N ILE A 44 -6.68 2.14 2.20
CA ILE A 44 -7.96 1.41 2.09
C ILE A 44 -7.95 0.47 0.88
N GLN A 45 -7.50 0.98 -0.27
CA GLN A 45 -7.49 0.19 -1.51
C GLN A 45 -6.45 -0.93 -1.46
N LEU A 46 -5.31 -0.71 -0.81
CA LEU A 46 -4.30 -1.76 -0.61
C LEU A 46 -4.83 -2.89 0.26
N VAL A 47 -5.52 -2.57 1.35
CA VAL A 47 -6.12 -3.58 2.21
C VAL A 47 -7.25 -4.31 1.49
N GLY A 48 -8.13 -3.59 0.77
CA GLY A 48 -9.16 -4.22 -0.06
C GLY A 48 -8.56 -5.20 -1.09
N SER A 49 -7.49 -4.80 -1.78
CA SER A 49 -6.78 -5.68 -2.73
C SER A 49 -6.19 -6.92 -2.01
N ALA A 50 -5.61 -6.74 -0.84
CA ALA A 50 -5.05 -7.85 -0.06
C ALA A 50 -6.11 -8.82 0.46
N ILE A 51 -7.30 -8.32 0.80
CA ILE A 51 -8.46 -9.13 1.18
C ILE A 51 -8.94 -9.97 0.00
N ILE A 52 -9.15 -9.36 -1.18
CA ILE A 52 -9.58 -10.05 -2.40
C ILE A 52 -8.63 -11.20 -2.78
N HIS A 53 -7.33 -11.03 -2.53
CA HIS A 53 -6.29 -12.01 -2.87
C HIS A 53 -5.91 -12.96 -1.72
N SER A 54 -6.57 -12.88 -0.56
CA SER A 54 -6.33 -13.78 0.57
C SER A 54 -7.27 -14.99 0.52
N THR A 55 -6.77 -16.17 0.88
CA THR A 55 -7.60 -17.39 1.02
C THR A 55 -7.68 -17.90 2.45
N ASN A 56 -6.82 -17.43 3.35
CA ASN A 56 -6.78 -17.86 4.76
C ASN A 56 -7.12 -16.71 5.72
N SER A 57 -7.72 -15.64 5.20
CA SER A 57 -8.22 -14.51 5.97
C SER A 57 -7.18 -13.91 6.92
N LYS A 58 -5.90 -13.82 6.51
CA LYS A 58 -4.84 -13.20 7.30
C LYS A 58 -4.18 -12.09 6.49
N VAL A 59 -4.29 -10.87 7.00
CA VAL A 59 -3.68 -9.68 6.40
C VAL A 59 -2.83 -8.98 7.45
N ARG A 60 -1.60 -8.62 7.07
CA ARG A 60 -0.70 -7.80 7.88
C ARG A 60 -0.48 -6.46 7.21
N VAL A 61 -0.72 -5.39 7.96
CA VAL A 61 -0.46 -4.02 7.53
C VAL A 61 0.71 -3.46 8.34
N SER A 62 1.77 -3.06 7.67
CA SER A 62 2.86 -2.29 8.28
C SER A 62 2.92 -0.89 7.71
N ILE A 63 3.12 0.09 8.58
CA ILE A 63 3.23 1.51 8.22
C ILE A 63 4.45 2.04 8.94
N ASP A 64 5.43 2.55 8.19
CA ASP A 64 6.69 3.06 8.74
C ASP A 64 7.16 4.31 7.97
N PHE A 65 7.93 5.17 8.65
CA PHE A 65 8.74 6.18 7.98
C PHE A 65 10.14 5.65 7.75
N LEU A 66 10.60 5.72 6.50
CA LEU A 66 11.97 5.41 6.14
C LEU A 66 12.75 6.70 5.87
N PRO A 67 14.08 6.69 6.05
CA PRO A 67 14.92 7.79 5.61
C PRO A 67 14.73 8.02 4.10
N PRO A 68 14.90 9.27 3.64
CA PRO A 68 14.85 9.58 2.22
C PRO A 68 15.98 8.84 1.50
N GLN A 69 15.77 8.49 0.23
CA GLN A 69 16.75 7.73 -0.54
C GLN A 69 17.99 8.57 -0.93
N ASN A 70 17.96 9.88 -0.71
CA ASN A 70 19.00 10.79 -1.16
C ASN A 70 19.60 11.54 0.03
N GLU A 71 20.93 11.48 0.19
CA GLU A 71 21.66 12.06 1.34
C GLU A 71 21.57 13.60 1.40
N GLN A 72 21.17 14.25 0.31
CA GLN A 72 20.98 15.71 0.22
C GLN A 72 19.58 16.16 0.65
N SER A 73 18.74 15.26 1.14
CA SER A 73 17.36 15.60 1.53
C SER A 73 17.32 16.36 2.86
N ASN A 74 16.29 17.18 3.05
CA ASN A 74 16.08 17.91 4.30
C ASN A 74 15.89 16.90 5.45
N SER A 75 16.29 17.27 6.68
CA SER A 75 16.06 16.44 7.88
C SER A 75 14.59 16.14 8.14
N LYS A 76 13.66 16.90 7.53
CA LYS A 76 12.21 16.67 7.57
C LYS A 76 11.67 15.74 6.47
N ASP A 77 12.47 15.41 5.46
CA ASP A 77 12.02 14.56 4.35
C ASP A 77 12.03 13.09 4.77
N ARG A 78 10.94 12.37 4.47
CA ARG A 78 10.78 10.94 4.78
C ARG A 78 10.10 10.22 3.63
N ILE A 79 10.23 8.90 3.61
CA ILE A 79 9.39 8.03 2.79
C ILE A 79 8.35 7.39 3.71
N LEU A 80 7.07 7.70 3.51
CA LEU A 80 5.97 6.95 4.10
C LEU A 80 5.84 5.63 3.36
N GLN A 81 6.05 4.53 4.06
CA GLN A 81 5.95 3.19 3.50
C GLN A 81 4.72 2.46 4.03
N PHE A 82 3.91 1.94 3.12
CA PHE A 82 2.88 0.95 3.39
C PHE A 82 3.34 -0.41 2.90
N VAL A 83 3.22 -1.41 3.77
CA VAL A 83 3.39 -2.83 3.42
C VAL A 83 2.12 -3.56 3.79
N VAL A 84 1.40 -4.08 2.79
CA VAL A 84 0.23 -4.93 3.04
C VAL A 84 0.55 -6.33 2.54
N HIS A 85 0.60 -7.29 3.46
CA HIS A 85 0.95 -8.67 3.19
C HIS A 85 -0.24 -9.57 3.49
N SER A 86 -0.64 -10.38 2.51
CA SER A 86 -1.69 -11.38 2.64
C SER A 86 -1.11 -12.76 2.40
N VAL A 87 -1.61 -13.74 3.15
CA VAL A 87 -1.34 -15.17 2.88
C VAL A 87 -2.50 -15.71 2.07
N GLY A 88 -2.20 -16.45 1.00
CA GLY A 88 -3.23 -17.10 0.22
C GLY A 88 -2.84 -17.51 -1.19
N ALA A 89 -3.80 -17.46 -2.11
CA ALA A 89 -3.68 -17.93 -3.49
C ALA A 89 -2.49 -17.33 -4.25
N GLY A 90 -2.03 -16.14 -3.86
CA GLY A 90 -0.94 -15.46 -4.54
C GLY A 90 -1.30 -15.09 -5.99
N ILE A 91 -0.28 -14.74 -6.77
CA ILE A 91 -0.41 -14.32 -8.16
C ILE A 91 0.55 -15.17 -8.99
N SER A 92 0.06 -15.74 -10.10
CA SER A 92 0.90 -16.52 -11.01
C SER A 92 2.02 -15.66 -11.58
N LYS A 93 3.17 -16.28 -11.87
CA LYS A 93 4.38 -15.56 -12.30
C LYS A 93 4.13 -14.65 -13.52
N ASN A 94 3.40 -15.15 -14.51
CA ASN A 94 3.10 -14.40 -15.74
C ASN A 94 2.20 -13.19 -15.45
N LYS A 95 1.12 -13.39 -14.69
CA LYS A 95 0.21 -12.32 -14.26
C LYS A 95 0.96 -11.26 -13.43
N LEU A 96 1.82 -11.68 -12.50
CA LEU A 96 2.62 -10.78 -11.68
C LEU A 96 3.60 -9.94 -12.50
N GLN A 97 4.20 -10.52 -13.55
CA GLN A 97 5.07 -9.80 -14.47
C GLN A 97 4.30 -8.74 -15.27
N GLU A 98 3.12 -9.07 -15.78
CA GLU A 98 2.23 -8.14 -16.47
C GLU A 98 1.80 -6.99 -15.55
N MET A 99 1.31 -7.31 -14.35
CA MET A 99 0.91 -6.31 -13.34
C MET A 99 2.06 -5.37 -13.00
N ASN A 100 3.26 -5.90 -12.73
CA ASN A 100 4.43 -5.07 -12.43
C ASN A 100 4.90 -4.24 -13.64
N SER A 101 4.72 -4.73 -14.86
CA SER A 101 4.99 -3.95 -16.08
C SER A 101 4.04 -2.76 -16.20
N GLU A 102 2.73 -3.00 -15.99
CA GLU A 102 1.73 -1.94 -16.00
C GLU A 102 1.97 -0.90 -14.90
N LEU A 103 2.34 -1.33 -13.68
CA LEU A 103 2.64 -0.42 -12.58
C LEU A 103 3.84 0.50 -12.86
N LYS A 104 4.85 -0.02 -13.57
CA LYS A 104 6.06 0.76 -13.93
C LYS A 104 5.84 1.77 -15.06
N ASN A 105 4.79 1.62 -15.88
CA ASN A 105 4.56 2.52 -17.01
C ASN A 105 3.61 3.68 -16.63
N PRO A 106 4.09 4.88 -16.29
CA PRO A 106 3.24 5.98 -15.85
C PRO A 106 2.27 6.51 -16.93
N HIS A 107 2.57 6.27 -18.21
CA HIS A 107 1.77 6.77 -19.34
C HIS A 107 0.66 5.81 -19.78
N LEU A 108 0.54 4.66 -19.14
CA LEU A 108 -0.46 3.66 -19.49
C LEU A 108 -1.87 4.13 -19.08
N ILE A 109 -2.74 4.32 -20.07
CA ILE A 109 -4.12 4.82 -19.88
C ILE A 109 -5.09 3.70 -19.52
N LYS A 110 -4.86 2.47 -20.03
CA LYS A 110 -5.73 1.30 -19.80
C LYS A 110 -4.96 0.17 -19.14
N HIS A 111 -5.59 -0.42 -18.14
CA HIS A 111 -5.07 -1.52 -17.35
C HIS A 111 -5.81 -2.81 -17.68
N GLN A 112 -5.09 -3.87 -18.02
CA GLN A 112 -5.67 -5.20 -18.27
C GLN A 112 -5.30 -6.17 -17.15
N ALA A 113 -4.11 -6.02 -16.60
CA ALA A 113 -3.59 -6.90 -15.56
C ALA A 113 -3.95 -6.43 -14.14
N LEU A 114 -4.13 -5.13 -13.92
CA LEU A 114 -4.50 -4.56 -12.63
C LEU A 114 -6.01 -4.52 -12.43
N ASP A 115 -6.46 -4.79 -11.20
CA ASP A 115 -7.81 -4.44 -10.77
C ASP A 115 -7.99 -2.90 -10.64
N SER A 116 -9.23 -2.47 -10.41
CA SER A 116 -9.58 -1.05 -10.28
C SER A 116 -8.90 -0.37 -9.10
N GLY A 117 -8.70 -1.09 -7.99
CA GLY A 117 -8.04 -0.58 -6.80
C GLY A 117 -6.56 -0.29 -7.05
N LEU A 118 -5.84 -1.24 -7.65
CA LEU A 118 -4.43 -1.10 -8.00
C LEU A 118 -4.20 -0.06 -9.10
N ALA A 119 -5.08 0.04 -10.09
CA ALA A 119 -5.04 1.11 -11.09
C ALA A 119 -5.20 2.50 -10.44
N PHE A 120 -6.12 2.62 -9.49
CA PHE A 120 -6.34 3.85 -8.74
C PHE A 120 -5.15 4.20 -7.82
N ILE A 121 -4.60 3.22 -7.09
CA ILE A 121 -3.40 3.42 -6.26
C ILE A 121 -2.22 3.83 -7.12
N LYS A 122 -2.02 3.23 -8.30
CA LYS A 122 -0.98 3.63 -9.24
C LYS A 122 -1.11 5.10 -9.63
N HIS A 123 -2.31 5.56 -9.96
CA HIS A 123 -2.56 6.97 -10.29
C HIS A 123 -2.23 7.90 -9.11
N LEU A 124 -2.73 7.58 -7.91
CA LEU A 124 -2.49 8.40 -6.72
C LEU A 124 -1.00 8.45 -6.35
N THR A 125 -0.32 7.31 -6.33
CA THR A 125 1.11 7.23 -6.01
C THR A 125 1.93 8.02 -7.01
N TYR A 126 1.62 7.95 -8.32
CA TYR A 126 2.28 8.78 -9.33
C TYR A 126 2.11 10.28 -9.05
N GLN A 127 0.90 10.75 -8.75
CA GLN A 127 0.66 12.16 -8.41
C GLN A 127 1.41 12.62 -7.15
N MET A 128 1.65 11.70 -6.21
CA MET A 128 2.42 11.95 -4.99
C MET A 128 3.93 11.70 -5.17
N LYS A 129 4.42 11.50 -6.41
CA LYS A 129 5.81 11.15 -6.72
C LYS A 129 6.31 9.90 -5.99
N GLY A 130 5.38 9.02 -5.64
CA GLY A 130 5.62 7.74 -5.00
C GLY A 130 5.70 6.60 -6.00
N SER A 131 5.72 5.39 -5.45
CA SER A 131 5.73 4.15 -6.22
C SER A 131 4.95 3.05 -5.53
N ILE A 132 4.53 2.07 -6.34
CA ILE A 132 3.91 0.83 -5.89
C ILE A 132 4.67 -0.35 -6.51
N LYS A 133 4.86 -1.41 -5.73
CA LYS A 133 5.44 -2.69 -6.16
C LYS A 133 4.62 -3.84 -5.60
N ILE A 134 4.51 -4.91 -6.39
CA ILE A 134 3.88 -6.16 -5.97
C ILE A 134 4.94 -7.26 -5.95
N ASP A 135 5.01 -7.98 -4.85
CA ASP A 135 5.81 -9.18 -4.67
C ASP A 135 4.86 -10.32 -4.25
N SER A 136 4.88 -11.44 -4.97
CA SER A 136 3.92 -12.51 -4.75
C SER A 136 4.48 -13.85 -5.18
N LYS A 137 4.03 -14.89 -4.49
CA LYS A 137 4.28 -16.29 -4.86
C LYS A 137 2.95 -17.02 -4.90
N GLU A 138 2.63 -17.56 -6.07
CA GLU A 138 1.43 -18.38 -6.30
C GLU A 138 1.32 -19.53 -5.29
N GLY A 139 0.14 -19.68 -4.71
CA GLY A 139 -0.17 -20.63 -3.63
C GLY A 139 0.38 -20.26 -2.25
N HIS A 140 1.04 -19.10 -2.09
CA HIS A 140 1.67 -18.71 -0.82
C HIS A 140 1.25 -17.32 -0.32
N TYR A 141 1.60 -16.25 -1.04
CA TYR A 141 1.43 -14.89 -0.52
C TYR A 141 1.33 -13.83 -1.60
N THR A 142 0.78 -12.67 -1.23
CA THR A 142 0.88 -11.42 -1.99
C THR A 142 1.25 -10.27 -1.05
N LYS A 143 2.26 -9.50 -1.44
CA LYS A 143 2.78 -8.35 -0.73
C LYS A 143 2.72 -7.13 -1.63
N PHE A 144 1.98 -6.13 -1.18
CA PHE A 144 1.95 -4.81 -1.78
C PHE A 144 2.87 -3.87 -1.00
N LEU A 145 3.70 -3.13 -1.72
CA LEU A 145 4.63 -2.15 -1.18
C LEU A 145 4.36 -0.80 -1.84
N VAL A 146 3.95 0.19 -1.04
CA VAL A 146 3.79 1.57 -1.51
C VAL A 146 4.75 2.47 -0.75
N SER A 147 5.45 3.33 -1.48
CA SER A 147 6.41 4.30 -0.93
C SER A 147 6.04 5.70 -1.43
N ILE A 148 5.78 6.62 -0.51
CA ILE A 148 5.36 7.99 -0.83
C ILE A 148 6.33 8.97 -0.17
N PRO A 149 7.03 9.82 -0.95
CA PRO A 149 7.79 10.93 -0.39
C PRO A 149 6.86 11.90 0.34
N ILE A 150 7.22 12.24 1.57
CA ILE A 150 6.52 13.23 2.36
C ILE A 150 7.52 14.14 3.07
N GLN A 151 7.03 15.30 3.48
CA GLN A 151 7.77 16.21 4.36
C GLN A 151 7.01 16.32 5.67
N LEU A 152 7.69 16.02 6.77
CA LEU A 152 7.14 16.13 8.11
C LEU A 152 6.97 17.61 8.49
N VAL A 153 5.83 17.98 9.06
CA VAL A 153 5.68 19.27 9.75
C VAL A 153 6.00 19.04 11.22
N ILE A 154 7.18 19.52 11.59
CA ILE A 154 7.65 19.70 12.96
C ILE A 154 7.47 21.16 13.32
#